data_AF-A0ABD1TH33-F1
#
_entry.id   AF-A0ABD1TH33-F1
#
_cell.length_a   1.000
_cell.length_b   1.000
_cell.length_c   1.000
_cell.angle_alpha   90.00
_cell.angle_beta   90.00
_cell.angle_gamma   90.00
#
_symmetry.space_group_name_H-M   'P 1'
#
loop_
_entity.id
_entity.type
_entity.pdbx_description
1 polymer ?
#
loop_
_entity_poly.entity_id
_entity_poly.type
_entity_poly.pdbx_seq_one_letter_code
_entity_poly.pdbx_strand_id
1 'polypeptide(L)'
;MAASSLQNTPDELEMMEQRLAELEAKQKNTPEEYTTDRHSPFTEDILAKPLPKKLKMPQLISYEDGNDPVGHLDRYTSWMELQGASDAIMYRAFPLTFENRAMR
;
A
#
# COMPACT_ATOMS: atom_id res chain seq x y z
N MET A 1 -39.55 -11.10 -33.99
CA MET A 1 -40.42 -11.02 -32.80
C MET A 1 -39.52 -10.86 -31.58
N ALA A 2 -39.89 -9.88 -30.74
CA ALA A 2 -39.43 -9.50 -29.40
C ALA A 2 -37.98 -9.79 -28.96
N ALA A 3 -37.24 -8.70 -28.69
CA ALA A 3 -36.09 -8.69 -27.80
C ALA A 3 -36.61 -8.90 -26.36
N SER A 4 -36.26 -10.02 -25.73
CA SER A 4 -36.60 -10.28 -24.33
C SER A 4 -35.77 -9.35 -23.45
N SER A 5 -36.45 -8.37 -22.86
CA SER A 5 -35.90 -7.49 -21.83
C SER A 5 -35.64 -8.31 -20.57
N LEU A 6 -34.39 -8.38 -20.11
CA LEU A 6 -34.05 -8.85 -18.77
C LEU A 6 -34.51 -7.79 -17.76
N GLN A 7 -35.78 -7.84 -17.40
CA GLN A 7 -36.27 -7.15 -16.20
C GLN A 7 -36.10 -8.13 -15.04
N ASN A 8 -35.06 -7.88 -14.23
CA ASN A 8 -34.93 -8.53 -12.92
C ASN A 8 -36.23 -8.30 -12.15
N THR A 9 -36.73 -9.36 -11.54
CA THR A 9 -37.94 -9.27 -10.71
C THR A 9 -37.65 -8.41 -9.47
N PRO A 10 -38.66 -7.74 -8.88
CA PRO A 10 -38.48 -6.93 -7.67
C PRO A 10 -37.79 -7.71 -6.54
N ASP A 11 -38.12 -9.00 -6.41
CA ASP A 11 -37.55 -9.90 -5.40
C ASP A 11 -36.06 -10.21 -5.67
N GLU A 12 -35.65 -10.32 -6.94
CA GLU A 12 -34.25 -10.53 -7.30
C GLU A 12 -33.40 -9.28 -7.05
N LEU A 13 -33.95 -8.09 -7.30
CA LEU A 13 -33.29 -6.82 -7.02
C LEU A 13 -33.07 -6.65 -5.53
N GLU A 14 -34.09 -6.92 -4.71
CA GLU A 14 -33.98 -6.84 -3.24
C GLU A 14 -32.93 -7.82 -2.69
N MET A 15 -32.89 -9.05 -3.22
CA MET A 15 -31.86 -10.02 -2.86
C MET A 15 -30.45 -9.55 -3.27
N MET A 16 -30.30 -8.90 -4.43
CA MET A 16 -29.02 -8.38 -4.89
C MET A 16 -28.56 -7.19 -4.03
N GLU A 17 -29.47 -6.29 -3.67
CA GLU A 17 -29.22 -5.17 -2.79
C GLU A 17 -28.81 -5.61 -1.38
N GLN A 18 -29.49 -6.62 -0.83
CA GLN A 18 -29.10 -7.21 0.46
C GLN A 18 -27.70 -7.84 0.40
N ARG A 19 -27.37 -8.56 -0.68
CA ARG A 19 -26.03 -9.13 -0.87
C ARG A 19 -24.96 -8.05 -1.01
N LEU A 20 -25.24 -6.96 -1.73
CA LEU A 20 -24.33 -5.82 -1.86
C LEU A 20 -24.10 -5.15 -0.51
N ALA A 21 -25.17 -4.90 0.26
CA ALA A 21 -25.08 -4.31 1.59
C ALA A 21 -24.27 -5.21 2.56
N GLU A 22 -24.44 -6.54 2.48
CA GLU A 22 -23.69 -7.49 3.30
C GLU A 22 -22.20 -7.55 2.91
N LEU A 23 -21.88 -7.47 1.61
CA LEU A 23 -20.51 -7.37 1.11
C LEU A 23 -19.84 -6.05 1.52
N GLU A 24 -20.55 -4.92 1.43
CA GLU A 24 -20.06 -3.62 1.87
C GLU A 24 -19.86 -3.56 3.39
N ALA A 25 -20.76 -4.17 4.17
CA ALA A 25 -20.64 -4.26 5.61
C ALA A 25 -19.46 -5.15 6.05
N LYS A 26 -19.21 -6.25 5.32
CA LYS A 26 -18.01 -7.09 5.52
C LYS A 26 -16.73 -6.34 5.14
N GLN A 27 -16.74 -5.59 4.04
CA GLN A 27 -15.58 -4.81 3.59
C GLN A 27 -15.23 -3.65 4.55
N LYS A 28 -16.23 -3.03 5.20
CA LYS A 28 -16.01 -1.98 6.22
C LYS A 28 -15.58 -2.52 7.58
N ASN A 29 -15.80 -3.81 7.86
CA ASN A 29 -15.44 -4.45 9.13
C ASN A 29 -14.16 -5.29 9.07
N THR A 30 -13.62 -5.54 7.88
CA THR A 30 -12.19 -5.82 7.76
C THR A 30 -11.48 -4.48 7.94
N PRO A 31 -10.65 -4.28 9.00
CA PRO A 31 -9.52 -3.38 8.84
C PRO A 31 -8.88 -3.77 7.51
N GLU A 32 -8.49 -2.82 6.68
CA GLU A 32 -7.67 -3.11 5.50
C GLU A 32 -6.48 -3.93 6.01
N GLU A 33 -6.62 -5.24 6.00
CA GLU A 33 -5.58 -6.19 6.31
C GLU A 33 -4.77 -6.11 5.04
N TYR A 34 -3.89 -5.10 5.01
CA TYR A 34 -2.74 -5.06 4.13
C TYR A 34 -2.13 -6.43 4.31
N THR A 35 -2.51 -7.35 3.42
CA THR A 35 -2.10 -8.73 3.45
C THR A 35 -0.61 -8.68 3.69
N THR A 36 -0.20 -9.14 4.86
CA THR A 36 1.21 -9.33 5.16
C THR A 36 1.65 -10.34 4.13
N ASP A 37 2.17 -9.79 3.04
CA ASP A 37 2.72 -10.52 1.93
C ASP A 37 3.76 -11.42 2.58
N ARG A 38 3.68 -12.74 2.37
CA ARG A 38 4.55 -13.75 3.01
C ARG A 38 6.06 -13.56 2.72
N HIS A 39 6.41 -12.44 2.11
CA HIS A 39 7.70 -12.02 1.61
C HIS A 39 8.20 -10.70 2.25
N SER A 40 7.42 -10.01 3.08
CA SER A 40 7.91 -8.80 3.74
C SER A 40 8.94 -9.14 4.82
N PRO A 41 10.13 -8.50 4.84
CA PRO A 41 11.11 -8.68 5.90
C PRO A 41 10.74 -7.94 7.19
N PHE A 42 9.62 -7.20 7.21
CA PHE A 42 9.19 -6.39 8.34
C PHE A 42 8.21 -7.12 9.24
N THR A 43 8.30 -6.81 10.54
CA THR A 43 7.37 -7.27 11.56
C THR A 43 6.00 -6.59 11.45
N GLU A 44 4.96 -7.22 12.00
CA GLU A 44 3.58 -6.71 11.92
C GLU A 44 3.41 -5.31 12.52
N ASP A 45 4.15 -4.97 13.56
CA ASP A 45 4.13 -3.64 14.20
C ASP A 45 4.63 -2.53 13.26
N ILE A 46 5.63 -2.83 12.42
CA ILE A 46 6.14 -1.91 11.39
C ILE A 46 5.11 -1.78 10.26
N LEU A 47 4.50 -2.90 9.84
CA LEU A 47 3.50 -2.93 8.77
C LEU A 47 2.19 -2.23 9.15
N ALA A 48 1.79 -2.31 10.43
CA ALA A 48 0.57 -1.70 10.95
C ALA A 48 0.63 -0.17 11.03
N LYS A 49 1.81 0.44 10.91
CA LYS A 49 1.93 1.92 10.91
C LYS A 49 1.39 2.48 9.59
N PRO A 50 0.45 3.44 9.62
CA PRO A 50 -0.10 4.02 8.40
C PRO A 50 0.98 4.82 7.66
N LEU A 51 1.14 4.55 6.37
CA LEU A 51 2.02 5.34 5.51
C LEU A 51 1.46 6.76 5.36
N PRO A 52 2.30 7.82 5.46
CA PRO A 52 1.86 9.18 5.19
C PRO A 52 1.37 9.31 3.74
N LYS A 53 0.14 9.81 3.54
CA LYS A 53 -0.48 9.99 2.20
C LYS A 53 0.31 10.91 1.25
N LYS A 54 1.28 11.67 1.77
CA LYS A 54 2.06 12.67 1.03
C LYS A 54 3.57 12.48 1.15
N LEU A 55 4.05 11.26 1.47
CA LEU A 55 5.49 10.99 1.45
C LEU A 55 6.02 11.27 0.04
N LYS A 56 6.77 12.36 -0.13
CA LYS A 56 7.26 12.81 -1.44
C LYS A 56 8.62 12.18 -1.72
N MET A 57 8.68 11.08 -2.47
CA MET A 57 9.97 10.49 -2.80
C MET A 57 10.86 11.46 -3.60
N PRO A 58 12.04 11.84 -3.08
CA PRO A 58 12.98 12.62 -3.83
C PRO A 58 13.64 11.70 -4.85
N GLN A 59 13.59 12.08 -6.13
CA GLN A 59 14.30 11.38 -7.19
C GLN A 59 15.84 11.36 -6.98
N LEU A 60 16.34 12.15 -6.03
CA LEU A 60 17.76 12.30 -5.71
C LEU A 60 18.32 11.16 -4.84
N ILE A 61 17.47 10.36 -4.17
CA ILE A 61 17.90 9.27 -3.29
C ILE A 61 17.77 7.93 -4.02
N SER A 62 18.11 7.88 -5.30
CA SER A 62 18.28 6.62 -6.01
C SER A 62 19.68 6.08 -5.75
N TYR A 63 19.76 4.87 -5.22
CA TYR A 63 21.02 4.13 -5.11
C TYR A 63 21.32 3.44 -6.45
N GLU A 64 22.26 4.01 -7.21
CA GLU A 64 22.90 3.34 -8.35
C GLU A 64 24.02 2.38 -7.89
N ASP A 65 24.20 1.29 -8.63
CA ASP A 65 25.26 0.31 -8.38
C ASP A 65 26.65 0.99 -8.45
N GLY A 66 27.36 1.02 -7.33
CA GLY A 66 28.70 1.62 -7.21
C GLY A 66 28.75 2.95 -6.44
N ASN A 67 27.59 3.47 -5.99
CA ASN A 67 27.56 4.60 -5.07
C ASN A 67 28.00 4.20 -3.64
N ASP A 68 28.54 5.16 -2.90
CA ASP A 68 28.91 5.00 -1.49
C ASP A 68 27.68 4.61 -0.63
N PRO A 69 27.64 3.38 -0.06
CA PRO A 69 26.51 2.93 0.75
C PRO A 69 26.29 3.78 2.00
N VAL A 70 27.38 4.33 2.59
CA VAL A 70 27.30 5.15 3.80
C VAL A 70 26.68 6.49 3.48
N GLY A 71 27.18 7.20 2.45
CA GLY A 71 26.60 8.45 1.99
C GLY A 71 25.16 8.30 1.50
N HIS A 72 24.77 7.14 0.96
CA HIS A 72 23.37 6.86 0.66
C HIS A 72 22.50 6.80 1.91
N LEU A 73 22.94 6.06 2.93
CA LEU A 73 22.23 5.95 4.20
C LEU A 73 22.09 7.32 4.89
N ASP A 74 23.16 8.11 4.93
CA ASP A 74 23.15 9.43 5.57
C ASP A 74 22.15 10.40 4.90
N ARG A 75 22.15 10.43 3.56
CA ARG A 75 21.20 11.23 2.78
C ARG A 75 19.76 10.75 2.99
N TYR A 76 19.57 9.45 3.02
CA TYR A 76 18.27 8.84 3.26
C TYR A 76 17.72 9.20 4.64
N THR A 77 18.51 8.99 5.69
CA THR A 77 18.13 9.29 7.07
C THR A 77 17.81 10.77 7.24
N SER A 78 18.69 11.67 6.75
CA SER A 78 18.46 13.12 6.80
C SER A 78 17.16 13.54 6.11
N TRP A 79 16.82 12.89 4.99
CA TRP A 79 15.59 13.17 4.27
C TRP A 79 14.35 12.69 5.02
N MET A 80 14.39 11.49 5.61
CA MET A 80 13.28 10.95 6.40
C MET A 80 13.01 11.79 7.66
N GLU A 81 14.06 12.28 8.32
CA GLU A 81 13.94 13.24 9.43
C GLU A 81 13.27 14.54 8.98
N LEU A 82 13.66 15.10 7.83
CA LEU A 82 13.04 16.31 7.27
C LEU A 82 11.55 16.12 6.95
N GLN A 83 11.13 14.91 6.56
CA GLN A 83 9.71 14.59 6.36
C GLN A 83 8.94 14.35 7.67
N GLY A 84 9.62 14.33 8.82
CA GLY A 84 9.02 13.95 10.10
C GLY A 84 8.55 12.49 10.11
N ALA A 85 9.24 11.61 9.37
CA ALA A 85 8.90 10.20 9.32
C ALA A 85 9.31 9.49 10.60
N SER A 86 8.45 8.59 11.09
CA SER A 86 8.85 7.66 12.16
C SER A 86 9.74 6.55 11.62
N ASP A 87 10.52 5.92 12.50
CA ASP A 87 11.41 4.79 12.18
C ASP A 87 10.74 3.69 11.35
N ALA A 88 9.49 3.33 11.67
CA ALA A 88 8.75 2.32 10.90
C ALA A 88 8.54 2.71 9.42
N ILE A 89 8.31 4.01 9.16
CA ILE A 89 8.14 4.54 7.80
C ILE A 89 9.50 4.62 7.11
N MET A 90 10.55 4.99 7.85
CA MET A 90 11.94 4.95 7.39
C MET A 90 12.32 3.52 6.94
N TYR A 91 12.10 2.50 7.76
CA TYR A 91 12.46 1.14 7.35
C TYR A 91 11.65 0.66 6.14
N ARG A 92 10.35 0.95 6.09
CA ARG A 92 9.49 0.56 4.96
C ARG A 92 9.80 1.29 3.65
N ALA A 93 10.26 2.53 3.71
CA ALA A 93 10.54 3.33 2.50
C ALA A 93 11.97 3.13 1.97
N PHE A 94 12.89 2.63 2.78
CA PHE A 94 14.28 2.42 2.35
C PHE A 94 14.42 1.51 1.11
N PRO A 95 13.72 0.36 0.99
CA PRO A 95 13.80 -0.46 -0.22
C PRO A 95 13.42 0.28 -1.50
N LEU A 96 12.55 1.30 -1.41
CA LEU A 96 12.10 2.10 -2.55
C LEU A 96 13.18 3.07 -3.07
N THR A 97 14.30 3.21 -2.36
CA THR A 97 15.46 4.03 -2.79
C THR A 97 16.38 3.29 -3.75
N PHE A 98 16.21 1.98 -3.91
CA PHE A 98 16.98 1.21 -4.88
C PHE A 98 16.35 1.31 -6.26
N GLU A 99 17.16 1.53 -7.30
CA GLU A 99 16.66 1.46 -8.67
C GLU A 99 16.12 0.05 -8.98
N ASN A 100 15.13 -0.04 -9.88
CA ASN A 100 14.41 -1.26 -10.27
C ASN A 100 15.27 -2.52 -10.55
N ARG A 101 16.58 -2.39 -10.72
CA ARG A 101 17.50 -3.53 -10.89
C ARG A 101 17.81 -4.30 -9.61
N ALA A 102 17.60 -3.71 -8.43
CA ALA A 102 17.95 -4.32 -7.14
C ALA A 102 16.74 -4.86 -6.32
N MET A 103 15.49 -4.60 -6.75
CA MET A 103 14.30 -5.28 -6.22
C MET A 103 14.12 -6.61 -6.97
N ARG A 104 14.76 -7.67 -6.51
CA ARG A 104 14.58 -9.04 -7.02
C ARG A 104 13.92 -9.93 -5.97
#